data_AF-A0A9W7LFX4-F1
#
_entry.id   AF-A0A9W7LFX4-F1
#
_cell.length_a   1.000
_cell.length_b   1.000
_cell.length_c   1.000
_cell.angle_alpha   90.00
_cell.angle_beta   90.00
_cell.angle_gamma   90.00
#
_symmetry.space_group_name_H-M   'P 1'
#
loop_
_entity.id
_entity.type
_entity.pdbx_description
1 polymer ?
#
loop_
_entity_poly.entity_id
_entity_poly.type
_entity_poly.pdbx_seq_one_letter_code
_entity_poly.pdbx_strand_id
1 'polypeptide(L)'
;MVCRHPDVKDYIDETVDVAAKGIGDGGVKGVILELFDEDGVVQRFIFNFKVLGTVSEGGEGGRGGWKRGGRVVGGEDISLVEFGFRDILVKLMLQKPLKLSESASFRILVISNPDNKAAVDDCKVLGEAVRGGRWIAWGRKSAGGEKITPLKGLKVEGCGLVCQCYSEA
;
A
#
# COMPACT_ATOMS: atom_id res chain seq x y z
N MET A 1 7.27 -14.89 -7.34
CA MET A 1 6.59 -15.13 -8.64
C MET A 1 5.91 -13.84 -9.05
N VAL A 2 5.90 -13.48 -10.33
CA VAL A 2 5.23 -12.27 -10.84
C VAL A 2 4.13 -12.71 -11.82
N CYS A 3 2.90 -12.20 -11.65
CA CYS A 3 1.80 -12.50 -12.56
C CYS A 3 2.13 -11.98 -13.97
N ARG A 4 1.84 -12.78 -15.00
CA ARG A 4 2.09 -12.42 -16.42
C ARG A 4 0.82 -12.16 -17.21
N HIS A 5 -0.36 -12.29 -16.58
CA HIS A 5 -1.62 -11.96 -17.24
C HIS A 5 -1.70 -10.44 -17.40
N PRO A 6 -1.89 -9.92 -18.63
CA PRO A 6 -1.80 -8.48 -18.91
C PRO A 6 -2.81 -7.69 -18.08
N ASP A 7 -4.08 -8.07 -18.09
CA ASP A 7 -5.12 -7.32 -17.37
C ASP A 7 -4.89 -7.29 -15.85
N VAL A 8 -4.40 -8.39 -15.28
CA VAL A 8 -4.10 -8.47 -13.85
C VAL A 8 -2.89 -7.60 -13.52
N LYS A 9 -1.87 -7.62 -14.38
CA LYS A 9 -0.70 -6.77 -14.23
C LYS A 9 -1.08 -5.29 -14.31
N ASP A 10 -1.85 -4.89 -15.32
CA ASP A 10 -2.24 -3.50 -15.53
C ASP A 10 -3.13 -3.00 -14.38
N TYR A 11 -4.04 -3.84 -13.88
CA TYR A 11 -4.82 -3.55 -12.67
C TYR A 11 -3.93 -3.33 -11.44
N ILE A 12 -2.92 -4.18 -11.23
CA ILE A 12 -1.98 -4.05 -10.10
C ILE A 12 -1.14 -2.79 -10.26
N ASP A 13 -0.56 -2.55 -11.44
CA ASP A 13 0.30 -1.40 -11.70
C ASP A 13 -0.46 -0.09 -11.53
N GLU A 14 -1.68 0.04 -12.08
CA GLU A 14 -2.51 1.23 -11.91
C GLU A 14 -2.83 1.46 -10.42
N THR A 15 -3.17 0.40 -9.70
CA THR A 15 -3.49 0.48 -8.27
C THR A 15 -2.29 0.90 -7.43
N VAL A 16 -1.13 0.30 -7.68
CA VAL A 16 0.11 0.62 -6.98
C VAL A 16 0.54 2.05 -7.28
N ASP A 17 0.42 2.51 -8.52
CA ASP A 17 0.76 3.88 -8.92
C ASP A 17 -0.10 4.92 -8.20
N VAL A 18 -1.42 4.70 -8.14
CA VAL A 18 -2.35 5.59 -7.42
C VAL A 18 -2.03 5.60 -5.92
N ALA A 19 -1.82 4.42 -5.32
CA ALA A 19 -1.48 4.31 -3.92
C ALA A 19 -0.14 4.97 -3.58
N ALA A 20 0.90 4.72 -4.39
CA ALA A 20 2.25 5.25 -4.15
C ALA A 20 2.28 6.78 -4.22
N LYS A 21 1.64 7.37 -5.23
CA LYS A 21 1.49 8.83 -5.34
C LYS A 21 0.71 9.39 -4.15
N GLY A 22 -0.43 8.78 -3.82
CA GLY A 22 -1.24 9.18 -2.67
C GLY A 22 -0.49 9.07 -1.33
N ILE A 23 0.41 8.10 -1.17
CA ILE A 23 1.27 7.99 0.02
C ILE A 23 2.30 9.12 0.04
N GLY A 24 2.95 9.41 -1.10
CA GLY A 24 3.91 10.51 -1.24
C GLY A 24 3.30 11.88 -0.91
N ASP A 25 2.06 12.09 -1.33
CA ASP A 25 1.28 13.32 -1.07
C ASP A 25 0.66 13.36 0.35
N GLY A 26 0.76 12.26 1.12
CA GLY A 26 0.18 12.15 2.46
C GLY A 26 -1.35 11.93 2.50
N GLY A 27 -1.99 11.76 1.34
CA GLY A 27 -3.42 11.49 1.22
C GLY A 27 -3.82 10.03 1.50
N VAL A 28 -2.87 9.10 1.38
CA VAL A 28 -3.04 7.67 1.64
C VAL A 28 -2.23 7.26 2.87
N LYS A 29 -2.86 6.55 3.80
CA LYS A 29 -2.22 5.98 4.99
C LYS A 29 -2.00 4.48 4.91
N GLY A 30 -2.55 3.82 3.90
CA GLY A 30 -2.46 2.37 3.83
C GLY A 30 -3.01 1.76 2.56
N VAL A 31 -2.66 0.50 2.36
CA VAL A 31 -3.14 -0.36 1.29
C VAL A 31 -3.58 -1.68 1.91
N ILE A 32 -4.70 -2.23 1.45
CA ILE A 32 -5.21 -3.53 1.88
C ILE A 32 -5.29 -4.42 0.66
N LEU A 33 -4.66 -5.59 0.70
CA LEU A 33 -4.98 -6.69 -0.20
C LEU A 33 -6.04 -7.56 0.49
N GLU A 34 -7.23 -7.63 -0.07
CA GLU A 34 -8.30 -8.50 0.41
C GLU A 34 -8.44 -9.71 -0.51
N LEU A 35 -8.47 -10.89 0.09
CA LEU A 35 -8.90 -12.14 -0.55
C LEU A 35 -10.35 -12.38 -0.15
N PHE A 36 -11.19 -12.68 -1.12
CA PHE A 36 -12.61 -12.90 -0.90
C PHE A 36 -13.15 -14.01 -1.81
N ASP A 37 -14.25 -14.61 -1.39
CA ASP A 37 -15.01 -15.57 -2.17
C ASP A 37 -16.53 -15.29 -2.06
N GLU A 38 -17.35 -16.29 -2.37
CA GLU A 38 -18.80 -16.19 -2.31
C GLU A 38 -19.34 -15.95 -0.88
N ASP A 39 -18.62 -16.42 0.14
CA ASP A 39 -18.99 -16.27 1.55
C ASP A 39 -18.51 -14.94 2.15
N GLY A 40 -17.56 -14.27 1.47
CA GLY A 40 -17.11 -12.92 1.79
C GLY A 40 -15.61 -12.79 1.89
N VAL A 41 -15.13 -11.90 2.77
CA VAL A 41 -13.69 -11.67 2.94
C VAL A 41 -13.07 -12.80 3.76
N VAL A 42 -12.15 -13.53 3.16
CA VAL A 42 -11.44 -14.68 3.75
C VAL A 42 -10.17 -14.24 4.46
N GLN A 43 -9.46 -13.25 3.90
CA GLN A 43 -8.23 -12.73 4.50
C GLN A 43 -7.96 -11.31 4.04
N ARG A 44 -7.31 -10.52 4.90
CA ARG A 44 -6.71 -9.24 4.55
C ARG A 44 -5.24 -9.20 4.89
N PHE A 45 -4.47 -8.55 4.03
CA PHE A 45 -3.13 -8.06 4.34
C PHE A 45 -3.15 -6.55 4.32
N ILE A 46 -2.87 -5.94 5.47
CA ILE A 46 -2.96 -4.51 5.68
C ILE A 46 -1.56 -3.95 5.77
N PHE A 47 -1.24 -3.00 4.90
CA PHE A 47 0.02 -2.26 4.87
C PHE A 47 -0.28 -0.82 5.27
N ASN A 48 0.07 -0.45 6.50
CA ASN A 48 -0.06 0.92 6.98
C ASN A 48 1.24 1.67 6.72
N PHE A 49 1.12 2.82 6.06
CA PHE A 49 2.23 3.72 5.78
C PHE A 49 2.10 4.96 6.64
N LYS A 50 3.20 5.32 7.29
CA LYS A 50 3.37 6.62 7.92
C LYS A 50 4.62 7.26 7.36
N VAL A 51 4.41 8.32 6.59
CA VAL A 51 5.49 9.14 6.04
C VAL A 51 5.81 10.22 7.08
N LEU A 52 7.01 10.18 7.65
CA LEU A 52 7.49 11.08 8.72
C LEU A 52 8.01 12.44 8.17
N GLY A 53 7.61 12.80 6.95
CA GLY A 53 7.93 14.04 6.25
C GLY A 53 7.83 13.87 4.74
N THR A 54 7.33 14.88 4.02
CA THR A 54 7.18 14.83 2.56
C THR A 54 8.53 14.60 1.89
N VAL A 55 8.64 13.49 1.16
CA VAL A 55 9.74 13.26 0.23
C VAL A 55 9.29 13.84 -1.10
N SER A 56 9.73 15.06 -1.40
CA SER A 56 9.47 15.68 -2.70
C SER A 56 10.49 15.16 -3.72
N GLU A 57 10.04 14.71 -4.89
CA GLU A 57 10.91 14.56 -6.07
C GLU A 57 11.44 15.94 -6.46
N GLY A 58 12.67 16.25 -6.05
CA GLY A 58 13.23 17.58 -6.28
C GLY A 58 14.00 17.66 -7.59
N GLY A 59 13.33 18.17 -8.64
CA GLY A 59 13.87 19.12 -9.62
C GLY A 59 14.76 18.57 -10.76
N GLU A 60 14.44 19.06 -11.97
CA GLU A 60 15.10 18.92 -13.27
C GLU A 60 16.63 18.72 -13.20
N GLY A 61 17.10 17.54 -13.63
CA GLY A 61 18.54 17.26 -13.73
C GLY A 61 18.91 15.81 -13.46
N GLY A 62 18.44 14.88 -14.30
CA GLY A 62 19.12 13.60 -14.58
C GLY A 62 19.61 12.75 -13.40
N ARG A 63 18.66 12.16 -12.66
CA ARG A 63 18.68 10.89 -11.87
C ARG A 63 17.82 11.09 -10.62
N GLY A 64 16.59 10.56 -10.65
CA GLY A 64 15.59 10.71 -9.59
C GLY A 64 16.14 10.35 -8.21
N GLY A 65 16.40 11.36 -7.39
CA GLY A 65 16.87 11.22 -6.02
C GLY A 65 15.77 11.64 -5.05
N TRP A 66 15.52 10.80 -4.05
CA TRP A 66 14.56 11.08 -2.98
C TRP A 66 15.14 12.21 -2.11
N LYS A 67 14.37 13.26 -1.79
CA LYS A 67 14.84 14.37 -0.95
C LYS A 67 13.92 14.60 0.24
N ARG A 68 14.50 14.78 1.43
CA ARG A 68 13.80 15.18 2.66
C ARG A 68 14.43 16.44 3.23
N GLY A 69 13.66 17.53 3.34
CA GLY A 69 14.14 18.81 3.90
C GLY A 69 15.39 19.36 3.20
N GLY A 70 15.52 19.16 1.87
CA GLY A 70 16.69 19.58 1.09
C GLY A 70 17.87 18.60 1.10
N ARG A 71 17.83 17.52 1.89
CA ARG A 71 18.85 16.46 1.91
C ARG A 71 18.48 15.32 0.96
N VAL A 72 19.40 14.91 0.10
CA VAL A 72 19.26 13.72 -0.74
C VAL A 72 19.38 12.47 0.13
N VAL A 73 18.42 11.56 0.01
CA VAL A 73 18.44 10.24 0.66
C VAL A 73 19.61 9.43 0.07
N GLY A 74 20.47 8.91 0.94
CA GLY A 74 21.66 8.17 0.52
C GLY A 74 21.35 6.75 0.03
N GLY A 75 22.28 6.13 -0.71
CA GLY A 75 22.13 4.74 -1.17
C GLY A 75 22.03 3.71 -0.04
N GLU A 76 22.56 4.03 1.14
CA GLU A 76 22.43 3.21 2.35
C GLU A 76 20.97 3.13 2.83
N ASP A 77 20.24 4.25 2.85
CA ASP A 77 18.82 4.28 3.24
C ASP A 77 17.94 3.47 2.28
N ILE A 78 18.22 3.56 0.96
CA ILE A 78 17.52 2.76 -0.06
C ILE A 78 17.74 1.27 0.20
N SER A 79 18.98 0.87 0.50
CA SER A 79 19.32 -0.52 0.81
C SER A 79 18.60 -1.02 2.06
N LEU A 80 18.46 -0.18 3.09
CA LEU A 80 17.70 -0.51 4.31
C LEU A 80 16.21 -0.67 4.02
N VAL A 81 15.65 0.18 3.15
CA VAL A 81 14.26 0.06 2.69
C VAL A 81 14.05 -1.26 1.94
N GLU A 82 14.90 -1.57 0.97
CA GLU A 82 14.83 -2.83 0.22
C GLU A 82 14.93 -4.05 1.13
N PHE A 83 15.89 -4.05 2.06
CA PHE A 83 16.07 -5.13 3.03
C PHE A 83 14.83 -5.29 3.91
N GLY A 84 14.26 -4.18 4.38
CA GLY A 84 13.03 -4.17 5.18
C GLY A 84 11.84 -4.78 4.45
N PHE A 85 11.63 -4.41 3.18
CA PHE A 85 10.56 -4.99 2.36
C PHE A 85 10.80 -6.47 2.05
N ARG A 86 12.05 -6.90 1.85
CA ARG A 86 12.37 -8.33 1.71
C ARG A 86 11.97 -9.13 2.95
N ASP A 87 12.21 -8.61 4.15
CA ASP A 87 11.80 -9.29 5.39
C ASP A 87 10.27 -9.36 5.53
N ILE A 88 9.55 -8.29 5.16
CA ILE A 88 8.08 -8.30 5.09
C ILE A 88 7.60 -9.38 4.12
N LEU A 89 8.18 -9.48 2.92
CA LEU A 89 7.84 -10.50 1.93
C LEU A 89 8.08 -11.91 2.46
N VAL A 90 9.19 -12.16 3.16
CA VAL A 90 9.47 -13.45 3.80
C VAL A 90 8.38 -13.79 4.82
N LYS A 91 7.96 -12.84 5.67
CA LYS A 91 6.88 -13.08 6.65
C LYS A 91 5.53 -13.36 6.00
N LEU A 92 5.24 -12.74 4.87
CA LEU A 92 4.05 -13.03 4.07
C LEU A 92 4.10 -14.45 3.48
N MET A 93 5.23 -14.85 2.93
CA MET A 93 5.41 -16.21 2.38
C MET A 93 5.36 -17.31 3.44
N LEU A 94 5.73 -16.99 4.70
CA LEU A 94 5.64 -17.91 5.83
C LEU A 94 4.25 -17.99 6.47
N GLN A 95 3.27 -17.21 5.98
CA GLN A 95 1.90 -17.35 6.44
C GLN A 95 1.37 -18.74 6.12
N LYS A 96 0.54 -19.27 7.03
CA LYS A 96 -0.10 -20.57 6.81
C LYS A 96 -0.92 -20.49 5.52
N PRO A 97 -0.75 -21.43 4.57
CA PRO A 97 -1.53 -21.43 3.34
C PRO A 97 -3.01 -21.54 3.68
N LEU A 98 -3.80 -20.64 3.12
CA LEU A 98 -5.25 -20.69 3.21
C LEU A 98 -5.79 -21.63 2.14
N LYS A 99 -6.80 -22.41 2.53
CA LYS A 99 -7.62 -23.12 1.56
C LYS A 99 -8.60 -22.12 0.99
N LEU A 100 -8.38 -21.73 -0.25
CA LEU A 100 -9.26 -20.85 -1.01
C LEU A 100 -10.25 -21.71 -1.81
N SER A 101 -11.49 -21.23 -1.94
CA SER A 101 -12.49 -21.80 -2.83
C SER A 101 -12.13 -21.55 -4.30
N GLU A 102 -12.76 -22.26 -5.22
CA GLU A 102 -12.55 -22.07 -6.67
C GLU A 102 -13.05 -20.70 -7.17
N SER A 103 -13.99 -20.10 -6.45
CA SER A 103 -14.51 -18.75 -6.69
C SER A 103 -13.67 -17.64 -6.08
N ALA A 104 -12.57 -17.98 -5.39
CA ALA A 104 -11.78 -16.98 -4.70
C ALA A 104 -11.16 -15.97 -5.67
N SER A 105 -11.23 -14.71 -5.29
CA SER A 105 -10.66 -13.58 -6.00
C SER A 105 -9.99 -12.63 -5.03
N PHE A 106 -9.41 -11.55 -5.55
CA PHE A 106 -8.76 -10.54 -4.74
C PHE A 106 -9.12 -9.13 -5.19
N ARG A 107 -9.00 -8.19 -4.27
CA ARG A 107 -9.08 -6.75 -4.57
C ARG A 107 -8.09 -5.98 -3.73
N ILE A 108 -7.74 -4.79 -4.18
CA ILE A 108 -6.84 -3.90 -3.47
C ILE A 108 -7.64 -2.68 -3.06
N LEU A 109 -7.63 -2.37 -1.77
CA LEU A 109 -8.24 -1.16 -1.21
C LEU A 109 -7.14 -0.17 -0.84
N VAL A 110 -7.39 1.10 -1.12
CA VAL A 110 -6.52 2.19 -0.67
C VAL A 110 -7.20 2.89 0.49
N ILE A 111 -6.48 3.03 1.61
CA ILE A 111 -7.00 3.68 2.80
C ILE A 111 -6.58 5.14 2.79
N SER A 112 -7.55 6.03 2.58
CA SER A 112 -7.33 7.46 2.71
C SER A 112 -7.04 7.85 4.18
N ASN A 113 -6.39 9.00 4.36
CA ASN A 113 -6.10 9.52 5.68
C ASN A 113 -7.39 9.97 6.42
N PRO A 114 -7.75 9.40 7.59
CA PRO A 114 -9.02 9.68 8.27
C PRO A 114 -9.05 11.06 8.93
N ASP A 115 -7.88 11.67 9.19
CA ASP A 115 -7.77 13.03 9.73
C ASP A 115 -8.16 14.08 8.67
N ASN A 116 -8.35 13.64 7.43
CA ASN A 116 -8.87 14.44 6.34
C ASN A 116 -10.14 13.78 5.79
N LYS A 117 -11.32 14.21 6.26
CA LYS A 117 -12.62 13.76 5.71
C LYS A 117 -12.81 14.13 4.23
N ALA A 118 -12.02 15.08 3.72
CA ALA A 118 -11.92 15.43 2.31
C ALA A 118 -10.74 14.74 1.60
N ALA A 119 -10.06 13.75 2.21
CA ALA A 119 -8.82 13.16 1.70
C ALA A 119 -8.87 12.65 0.25
N VAL A 120 -10.05 12.21 -0.22
CA VAL A 120 -10.21 11.83 -1.63
C VAL A 120 -10.21 13.06 -2.53
N ASP A 121 -10.87 14.14 -2.13
CA ASP A 121 -10.94 15.39 -2.90
C ASP A 121 -9.63 16.20 -2.82
N ASP A 122 -8.98 16.17 -1.66
CA ASP A 122 -7.70 16.84 -1.40
C ASP A 122 -6.51 16.07 -1.99
N CYS A 123 -6.60 14.74 -2.10
CA CYS A 123 -5.64 13.97 -2.86
C CYS A 123 -6.05 13.94 -4.33
N LYS A 124 -5.50 14.88 -5.12
CA LYS A 124 -5.79 15.03 -6.55
C LYS A 124 -5.82 13.69 -7.30
N VAL A 125 -4.86 12.80 -7.03
CA VAL A 125 -4.74 11.49 -7.68
C VAL A 125 -5.92 10.56 -7.31
N LEU A 126 -6.29 10.48 -6.03
CA LEU A 126 -7.46 9.69 -5.61
C LEU A 126 -8.76 10.29 -6.14
N GLY A 127 -8.90 11.61 -6.05
CA GLY A 127 -10.08 12.32 -6.52
C GLY A 127 -10.29 12.17 -8.03
N GLU A 128 -9.23 12.24 -8.83
CA GLU A 128 -9.27 11.97 -10.28
C GLU A 128 -9.58 10.50 -10.58
N ALA A 129 -9.03 9.57 -9.81
CA ALA A 129 -9.29 8.14 -9.97
C ALA A 129 -10.76 7.79 -9.71
N VAL A 130 -11.36 8.39 -8.67
CA VAL A 130 -12.79 8.21 -8.32
C VAL A 130 -13.70 8.96 -9.30
N ARG A 131 -13.42 10.23 -9.61
CA ARG A 131 -14.22 11.02 -10.57
C ARG A 131 -14.19 10.44 -11.98
N GLY A 132 -13.09 9.78 -12.35
CA GLY A 132 -12.95 9.06 -13.61
C GLY A 132 -13.72 7.74 -13.67
N GLY A 133 -14.47 7.37 -12.62
CA GLY A 133 -15.29 6.14 -12.59
C GLY A 133 -14.48 4.85 -12.47
N ARG A 134 -13.15 4.94 -12.38
CA ARG A 134 -12.24 3.79 -12.26
C ARG A 134 -12.16 3.25 -10.84
N TRP A 135 -12.53 4.09 -9.86
CA TRP A 135 -12.49 3.76 -8.43
C TRP A 135 -13.81 4.10 -7.76
N ILE A 136 -14.19 3.29 -6.78
CA ILE A 136 -15.43 3.46 -6.02
C ILE A 136 -15.06 3.67 -4.55
N ALA A 137 -15.67 4.68 -3.91
CA ALA A 137 -15.54 4.87 -2.48
C ALA A 137 -16.16 3.68 -1.74
N TRP A 138 -15.35 2.99 -0.93
CA TRP A 138 -15.76 1.76 -0.26
C TRP A 138 -15.86 1.96 1.26
N GLY A 139 -17.06 1.75 1.81
CA GLY A 139 -17.29 1.73 3.26
C GLY A 139 -16.81 0.42 3.89
N ARG A 140 -16.27 0.49 5.11
CA ARG A 140 -15.72 -0.68 5.81
C ARG A 140 -16.82 -1.72 6.08
N LYS A 141 -16.67 -2.93 5.54
CA LYS A 141 -17.38 -4.13 6.01
C LYS A 141 -16.36 -4.98 6.79
N SER A 142 -16.65 -5.33 8.03
CA SER A 142 -15.77 -6.19 8.85
C SER A 142 -15.60 -7.56 8.18
N ALA A 143 -14.42 -8.16 8.32
CA ALA A 143 -14.28 -9.59 8.02
C ALA A 143 -14.86 -10.31 9.25
N GLY A 144 -15.63 -11.37 9.04
CA GLY A 144 -16.20 -12.15 10.14
C GLY A 144 -15.11 -12.96 10.84
N GLY A 145 -14.32 -12.33 11.72
CA GLY A 145 -13.20 -12.96 12.42
C GLY A 145 -12.15 -11.93 12.84
N GLU A 146 -12.31 -11.33 14.02
CA GLU A 146 -11.50 -10.18 14.48
C GLU A 146 -10.09 -10.55 14.99
N LYS A 147 -9.32 -11.40 14.29
CA LYS A 147 -7.93 -11.65 14.69
C LYS A 147 -6.93 -10.91 13.81
N ILE A 148 -6.59 -9.69 14.23
CA ILE A 148 -5.49 -8.92 13.64
C ILE A 148 -4.16 -9.46 14.20
N THR A 149 -3.32 -9.99 13.31
CA THR A 149 -1.98 -10.50 13.64
C THR A 149 -0.92 -9.58 13.03
N PRO A 150 -0.06 -8.94 13.85
CA PRO A 150 1.06 -8.17 13.31
C PRO A 150 2.08 -9.11 12.65
N LEU A 151 2.49 -8.79 11.43
CA LEU A 151 3.48 -9.60 10.69
C LEU A 151 4.89 -9.05 10.86
N LYS A 152 5.09 -7.80 10.44
CA LYS A 152 6.39 -7.12 10.49
C LYS A 152 6.20 -5.61 10.27
N GLY A 153 7.10 -4.83 10.84
CA GLY A 153 7.24 -3.40 10.53
C GLY A 153 8.62 -3.08 9.95
N LEU A 154 8.66 -2.03 9.16
CA LEU A 154 9.84 -1.35 8.65
C LEU A 154 9.82 0.09 9.17
N LYS A 155 10.94 0.55 9.70
CA LYS A 155 11.16 1.97 10.03
C LYS A 155 12.55 2.35 9.55
N VAL A 156 12.62 3.26 8.58
CA VAL A 156 13.88 3.82 8.07
C VAL A 156 13.81 5.33 8.27
N GLU A 157 14.54 5.81 9.26
CA GLU A 157 14.47 7.23 9.67
C GLU A 157 15.06 8.16 8.61
N GLY A 158 16.09 7.72 7.87
CA GLY A 158 16.77 8.52 6.84
C GLY A 158 15.84 8.92 5.68
N CYS A 159 14.96 8.01 5.25
CA CYS A 159 13.93 8.31 4.24
C CYS A 159 12.56 8.64 4.84
N GLY A 160 12.42 8.65 6.17
CA GLY A 160 11.16 8.97 6.85
C GLY A 160 10.04 7.95 6.59
N LEU A 161 10.36 6.72 6.20
CA LEU A 161 9.39 5.68 5.90
C LEU A 161 9.13 4.83 7.15
N VAL A 162 7.86 4.72 7.53
CA VAL A 162 7.37 3.67 8.41
C VAL A 162 6.31 2.87 7.68
N CYS A 163 6.49 1.56 7.61
CA CYS A 163 5.49 0.61 7.11
C CYS A 163 5.20 -0.43 8.18
N GLN A 164 3.93 -0.70 8.47
CA GLN A 164 3.51 -1.75 9.37
C GLN A 164 2.58 -2.70 8.62
N CYS A 165 2.91 -4.00 8.66
CA CYS A 165 2.16 -5.04 7.97
C CYS A 165 1.41 -5.91 8.98
N TYR A 166 0.13 -6.15 8.72
CA TYR A 166 -0.77 -6.97 9.51
C TYR A 166 -1.50 -7.96 8.62
N SER A 167 -1.94 -9.08 9.19
CA SER A 167 -2.94 -9.96 8.59
C SER A 167 -4.21 -10.00 9.44
N GLU A 168 -5.37 -10.05 8.79
CA GLU A 168 -6.67 -10.28 9.41
C GLU A 168 -7.29 -11.51 8.72
N ALA A 169 -7.71 -12.51 9.50
CA ALA A 169 -8.30 -13.77 9.02
C ALA A 169 -9.32 -14.28 10.04
#